data_AF-A0A7C7E9Y0-F1
#
_entry.id   AF-A0A7C7E9Y0-F1
#
_cell.length_a   1.000
_cell.length_b   1.000
_cell.length_c   1.000
_cell.angle_alpha   90.00
_cell.angle_beta   90.00
_cell.angle_gamma   90.00
#
_symmetry.space_group_name_H-M   'P 1'
#
loop_
_entity.id
_entity.type
_entity.pdbx_description
1 polymer ?
#
loop_
_entity_poly.entity_id
_entity_poly.type
_entity_poly.pdbx_seq_one_letter_code
_entity_poly.pdbx_strand_id
1 'polypeptide(L)'
;MYKEMLADLTSKISSSDNLYKNEDIEIIEQYPNKCAVYIEKVTAMESAINTARFRMEPEEYREYIMELDRSRKIIHDALISDTKLLNKICQIYGYPEIFTGNINDRNEIAEFAKKIVDEFFEKRQKAV
;
A
#
# COMPACT_ATOMS: atom_id res chain seq x y z
N MET A 1 12.83 -5.72 -9.12
CA MET A 1 11.50 -5.06 -9.25
C MET A 1 10.60 -5.58 -8.13
N TYR A 2 9.63 -4.82 -7.62
CA TYR A 2 8.93 -5.12 -6.35
C TYR A 2 8.13 -6.43 -6.38
N LYS A 3 7.49 -6.77 -7.51
CA LYS A 3 6.75 -8.03 -7.64
C LYS A 3 7.67 -9.25 -7.51
N GLU A 4 8.88 -9.16 -8.07
CA GLU A 4 9.90 -10.21 -7.96
C GLU A 4 10.47 -10.27 -6.55
N MET A 5 10.75 -9.12 -5.94
CA MET A 5 11.27 -9.07 -4.56
C MET A 5 10.29 -9.70 -3.56
N LEU A 6 8.98 -9.44 -3.70
CA LEU A 6 7.95 -10.07 -2.88
C LEU A 6 7.89 -11.58 -3.12
N ALA A 7 7.97 -12.04 -4.37
CA ALA A 7 7.97 -13.46 -4.70
C ALA A 7 9.22 -14.20 -4.18
N ASP A 8 10.39 -13.58 -4.26
CA ASP A 8 11.65 -14.11 -3.72
C ASP A 8 11.58 -14.21 -2.19
N LEU A 9 11.06 -13.17 -1.53
CA LEU A 9 10.85 -13.15 -0.09
C LEU A 9 9.86 -14.26 0.34
N THR A 10 8.72 -14.39 -0.34
CA THR A 10 7.75 -15.47 -0.09
C THR A 10 8.39 -16.84 -0.25
N SER A 11 9.22 -17.05 -1.27
CA SER A 11 9.92 -18.31 -1.49
C SER A 11 10.88 -18.62 -0.33
N LYS A 12 11.62 -17.62 0.14
CA LYS A 12 12.53 -17.74 1.29
C LYS A 12 11.81 -18.08 2.59
N ILE A 13 10.67 -17.43 2.84
CA ILE A 13 9.83 -17.68 4.01
C ILE A 13 9.27 -19.10 3.98
N SER A 14 8.79 -19.54 2.80
CA SER A 14 8.21 -20.87 2.59
C SER A 14 9.19 -22.00 2.96
N SER A 15 10.47 -21.81 2.60
CA SER A 15 11.56 -22.75 2.89
C SER A 15 12.14 -22.65 4.30
N SER A 16 11.65 -21.73 5.14
CA SER A 16 12.10 -21.60 6.51
C SER A 16 11.38 -22.55 7.46
N ASP A 17 12.03 -22.81 8.60
CA ASP A 17 11.44 -23.51 9.75
C ASP A 17 10.72 -22.56 10.73
N ASN A 18 10.41 -21.33 10.31
CA ASN A 18 9.71 -20.38 11.17
C ASN A 18 8.25 -20.81 11.38
N LEU A 19 7.82 -20.82 12.64
CA LEU A 19 6.45 -21.18 13.04
C LEU A 19 5.40 -20.25 12.43
N TYR A 20 5.75 -18.97 12.20
CA TYR A 20 4.84 -17.92 11.71
C TYR A 20 4.91 -17.71 10.19
N LYS A 21 5.52 -18.66 9.45
CA LYS A 21 5.79 -18.46 8.02
C LYS A 21 4.52 -18.26 7.18
N ASN A 22 3.40 -18.87 7.57
CA ASN A 22 2.14 -18.73 6.82
C ASN A 22 1.54 -17.34 7.01
N GLU A 23 1.55 -16.83 8.24
CA GLU A 23 1.10 -15.48 8.59
C GLU A 23 1.97 -14.43 7.91
N ASP A 24 3.29 -14.63 7.87
CA ASP A 24 4.21 -13.72 7.18
C ASP A 24 3.97 -13.71 5.66
N ILE A 25 3.66 -14.86 5.05
CA ILE A 25 3.28 -14.95 3.64
C ILE A 25 1.97 -14.22 3.37
N GLU A 26 0.96 -14.38 4.24
CA GLU A 26 -0.33 -13.68 4.11
C GLU A 26 -0.13 -12.16 4.18
N ILE A 27 0.72 -11.67 5.09
CA ILE A 27 1.06 -10.25 5.18
C ILE A 27 1.68 -9.74 3.86
N ILE A 28 2.59 -10.51 3.27
CA ILE A 28 3.23 -10.17 1.99
C ILE A 28 2.22 -10.16 0.86
N GLU A 29 1.33 -11.16 0.78
CA GLU A 29 0.27 -11.26 -0.22
C GLU A 29 -0.68 -10.07 -0.15
N GLN A 30 -1.06 -9.65 1.06
CA GLN A 30 -2.00 -8.55 1.27
C GLN A 30 -1.36 -7.16 1.05
N TYR A 31 -0.04 -7.03 1.14
CA TYR A 31 0.63 -5.74 1.09
C TYR A 31 0.36 -4.92 -0.19
N PRO A 32 0.43 -5.50 -1.42
CA PRO A 32 0.04 -4.79 -2.64
C PRO A 32 -1.43 -4.33 -2.65
N ASN A 33 -2.34 -5.11 -2.06
CA ASN A 33 -3.75 -4.73 -1.94
C ASN A 33 -3.91 -3.51 -1.02
N LYS A 34 -3.18 -3.47 0.09
CA LYS A 34 -3.16 -2.30 1.00
C LYS A 34 -2.62 -1.05 0.30
N CYS A 35 -1.59 -1.19 -0.54
CA CYS A 35 -1.11 -0.11 -1.40
C CYS A 35 -2.22 0.37 -2.36
N ALA A 36 -2.93 -0.56 -3.01
CA ALA A 36 -4.03 -0.22 -3.91
C ALA A 36 -5.18 0.52 -3.21
N VAL A 37 -5.56 0.10 -1.99
CA VAL A 37 -6.59 0.78 -1.19
C VAL A 37 -6.18 2.22 -0.85
N TYR A 38 -4.91 2.46 -0.52
CA TYR A 38 -4.42 3.82 -0.30
C TYR A 38 -4.54 4.68 -1.58
N ILE A 39 -4.11 4.16 -2.73
CA ILE A 39 -4.20 4.86 -4.03
C ILE A 39 -5.66 5.12 -4.41
N GLU A 40 -6.58 4.20 -4.13
CA GLU A 40 -8.02 4.39 -4.32
C GLU A 40 -8.53 5.56 -3.47
N LYS A 41 -8.17 5.66 -2.18
CA LYS A 41 -8.61 6.79 -1.32
C LYS A 41 -8.07 8.13 -1.79
N VAL A 42 -6.81 8.18 -2.22
CA VAL A 42 -6.22 9.40 -2.83
C VAL A 42 -7.02 9.78 -4.07
N THR A 43 -7.26 8.82 -4.98
CA THR A 43 -8.00 9.07 -6.23
C THR A 43 -9.43 9.52 -5.97
N ALA A 44 -10.12 8.91 -5.00
CA ALA A 44 -11.48 9.28 -4.61
C ALA A 44 -11.54 10.71 -4.07
N MET A 45 -10.58 11.10 -3.22
CA MET A 45 -10.47 12.46 -2.70
C MET A 45 -10.23 13.49 -3.81
N GLU A 46 -9.25 13.25 -4.67
CA GLU A 46 -8.93 14.16 -5.79
C GLU A 46 -10.10 14.28 -6.78
N SER A 47 -10.79 13.18 -7.07
CA SER A 47 -11.98 13.18 -7.92
C SER A 47 -13.13 13.98 -7.28
N ALA A 48 -13.35 13.81 -5.98
CA ALA A 48 -14.38 14.53 -5.23
C ALA A 48 -14.10 16.04 -5.19
N ILE A 49 -12.87 16.48 -4.94
CA ILE A 49 -12.48 17.91 -4.94
C ILE A 49 -12.86 18.56 -6.28
N ASN A 50 -12.64 17.84 -7.38
CA ASN A 50 -12.90 18.37 -8.73
C ASN A 50 -14.38 18.40 -9.10
N THR A 51 -15.15 17.40 -8.66
CA THR A 51 -16.51 17.16 -9.19
C THR A 51 -17.63 17.46 -8.20
N ALA A 52 -17.42 17.22 -6.90
CA ALA A 52 -18.49 17.26 -5.90
C ALA A 52 -19.04 18.68 -5.69
N ARG A 53 -18.20 19.70 -5.86
CA ARG A 53 -18.58 21.13 -5.78
C ARG A 53 -19.70 21.55 -6.74
N PHE A 54 -19.94 20.79 -7.80
CA PHE A 54 -20.98 21.09 -8.80
C PHE A 54 -22.33 20.45 -8.48
N ARG A 55 -22.39 19.57 -7.48
CA ARG A 55 -23.60 18.78 -7.17
C ARG A 55 -23.99 18.81 -5.68
N MET A 56 -23.25 19.53 -4.85
CA MET A 56 -23.44 19.62 -3.40
C MET A 56 -23.50 21.08 -2.97
N GLU A 57 -24.28 21.34 -1.92
CA GLU A 57 -24.25 22.64 -1.26
C GLU A 57 -22.90 22.86 -0.54
N PRO A 58 -22.48 24.12 -0.30
CA PRO A 58 -21.14 24.42 0.23
C PRO A 58 -20.79 23.71 1.54
N GLU A 59 -21.73 23.61 2.47
CA GLU A 59 -21.56 22.94 3.77
C GLU A 59 -21.42 21.42 3.59
N GLU A 60 -22.31 20.79 2.82
CA GLU A 60 -22.27 19.35 2.52
C GLU A 60 -20.96 18.98 1.80
N TYR A 61 -20.52 19.82 0.86
CA TYR A 61 -19.25 19.65 0.17
C TYR A 61 -18.07 19.65 1.13
N ARG A 62 -18.02 20.62 2.07
CA ARG A 62 -16.94 20.69 3.06
C ARG A 62 -16.91 19.44 3.94
N GLU A 63 -18.05 19.03 4.47
CA GLU A 63 -18.15 17.82 5.31
C GLU A 63 -17.71 16.57 4.54
N TYR A 64 -18.14 16.44 3.29
CA TYR A 64 -17.78 15.33 2.42
C TYR A 64 -16.26 15.25 2.17
N ILE A 65 -15.62 16.37 1.82
CA ILE A 65 -14.17 16.41 1.61
C ILE A 65 -13.41 16.13 2.90
N MET A 66 -13.86 16.65 4.05
CA MET A 66 -13.24 16.38 5.35
C MET A 66 -13.27 14.89 5.70
N GLU A 67 -14.37 14.20 5.42
CA GLU A 67 -14.46 12.76 5.69
C GLU A 67 -13.55 11.94 4.76
N LEU A 68 -13.46 12.32 3.48
CA LEU A 68 -12.52 11.69 2.54
C LEU A 68 -11.06 11.89 2.96
N ASP A 69 -10.69 13.09 3.37
CA ASP A 69 -9.34 13.38 3.86
C ASP A 69 -9.01 12.58 5.12
N ARG A 70 -9.96 12.51 6.07
CA ARG A 70 -9.84 11.69 7.28
C ARG A 70 -9.63 10.22 6.94
N SER A 71 -10.46 9.66 6.06
CA SER A 71 -10.34 8.27 5.62
C SER A 71 -8.99 8.01 4.95
N ARG A 72 -8.57 8.87 4.02
CA ARG A 72 -7.26 8.78 3.36
C ARG A 72 -6.12 8.79 4.38
N LYS A 73 -6.17 9.68 5.37
CA LYS A 73 -5.14 9.78 6.42
C LYS A 73 -5.04 8.50 7.26
N ILE A 74 -6.18 7.95 7.69
CA ILE A 74 -6.22 6.68 8.45
C ILE A 74 -5.57 5.56 7.65
N ILE A 75 -5.94 5.41 6.38
CA ILE A 75 -5.36 4.38 5.50
C ILE A 75 -3.87 4.60 5.27
N HIS A 76 -3.42 5.85 5.15
CA HIS A 76 -2.00 6.15 5.01
C HIS A 76 -1.21 5.78 6.27
N ASP A 77 -1.71 6.12 7.45
CA ASP A 77 -1.06 5.79 8.72
C ASP A 77 -0.96 4.26 8.92
N ALA A 78 -1.98 3.51 8.48
CA ALA A 78 -1.95 2.05 8.43
C ALA A 78 -0.86 1.54 7.46
N LEU A 79 -0.82 2.06 6.24
CA LEU A 79 0.17 1.70 5.22
C LEU A 79 1.62 1.94 5.69
N ILE A 80 1.89 3.03 6.41
CA ILE A 80 3.21 3.28 7.02
C ILE A 80 3.57 2.15 7.99
N SER A 81 2.61 1.74 8.82
CA SER A 81 2.80 0.66 9.80
C SER A 81 3.02 -0.70 9.10
N ASP A 82 2.27 -0.97 8.03
CA ASP A 82 2.44 -2.17 7.22
C ASP A 82 3.78 -2.20 6.49
N THR A 83 4.28 -1.04 6.04
CA THR A 83 5.60 -0.93 5.39
C THR A 83 6.73 -1.21 6.39
N LYS A 84 6.59 -0.75 7.64
CA LYS A 84 7.50 -1.12 8.74
C LYS A 84 7.50 -2.63 8.97
N LEU A 85 6.31 -3.24 8.99
CA LEU A 85 6.17 -4.68 9.17
C LEU A 85 6.80 -5.46 8.01
N LEU A 86 6.60 -5.03 6.76
CA LEU A 86 7.23 -5.64 5.58
C LEU A 86 8.76 -5.65 5.69
N ASN A 87 9.37 -4.50 6.02
CA ASN A 87 10.82 -4.44 6.22
C ASN A 87 11.27 -5.29 7.42
N LYS A 88 10.46 -5.36 8.48
CA LYS A 88 10.76 -6.23 9.63
C LYS A 88 10.76 -7.71 9.23
N ILE A 89 9.81 -8.14 8.42
CA ILE A 89 9.78 -9.50 7.84
C ILE A 89 11.04 -9.73 7.00
N CYS A 90 11.43 -8.77 6.15
CA CYS A 90 12.69 -8.87 5.39
C CYS A 90 13.89 -9.15 6.32
N GLN A 91 14.01 -8.40 7.42
CA GLN A 91 15.08 -8.60 8.41
C GLN A 91 15.04 -9.98 9.07
N ILE A 92 13.86 -10.47 9.48
CA ILE A 92 13.69 -11.79 10.13
C ILE A 92 14.24 -12.91 9.23
N TYR A 93 13.95 -12.84 7.94
CA TYR A 93 14.38 -13.85 6.97
C TYR A 93 15.73 -13.50 6.30
N GLY A 94 16.45 -12.49 6.78
CA GLY A 94 17.73 -12.06 6.22
C GLY A 94 17.65 -11.70 4.73
N TYR A 95 16.56 -11.06 4.33
CA TYR A 95 16.34 -10.51 2.99
C TYR A 95 16.55 -8.98 3.03
N PRO A 96 17.06 -8.35 1.96
CA PRO A 96 17.17 -6.88 1.90
C PRO A 96 15.81 -6.20 2.09
N GLU A 97 15.79 -5.05 2.75
CA GLU A 97 14.55 -4.28 2.89
C GLU A 97 13.98 -3.88 1.52
N ILE A 98 12.67 -4.07 1.34
CA ILE A 98 12.00 -3.74 0.07
C ILE A 98 11.81 -2.22 -0.04
N PHE A 99 11.46 -1.57 1.06
CA PHE A 99 11.42 -0.12 1.13
C PHE A 99 12.73 0.40 1.73
N THR A 100 13.48 1.21 0.99
CA THR A 100 14.78 1.76 1.43
C THR A 100 14.74 3.27 1.69
N GLY A 101 13.56 3.88 1.64
CA GLY A 101 13.36 5.31 1.85
C GLY A 101 13.20 5.68 3.32
N ASN A 102 12.85 6.94 3.58
CA ASN A 102 12.54 7.42 4.93
C ASN A 102 11.12 7.00 5.35
N ILE A 103 11.02 6.07 6.29
CA ILE A 103 9.73 5.55 6.79
C ILE A 103 8.84 6.61 7.47
N ASN A 104 9.42 7.73 7.89
CA ASN A 104 8.68 8.85 8.48
C ASN A 104 8.31 9.91 7.42
N ASP A 105 8.83 9.80 6.19
CA ASP A 105 8.40 10.63 5.09
C ASP A 105 7.16 10.01 4.43
N ARG A 106 6.02 10.66 4.69
CA ARG A 106 4.71 10.27 4.15
C ARG A 106 4.69 10.29 2.62
N ASN A 107 5.42 11.19 1.97
CA ASN A 107 5.42 11.29 0.52
C ASN A 107 6.19 10.12 -0.11
N GLU A 108 7.33 9.74 0.47
CA GLU A 108 8.09 8.58 -0.01
C GLU A 108 7.28 7.28 0.09
N ILE A 109 6.49 7.12 1.15
CA ILE A 109 5.58 5.95 1.31
C ILE A 109 4.47 5.96 0.27
N ALA A 110 3.87 7.13 0.01
CA ALA A 110 2.84 7.28 -1.01
C ALA A 110 3.37 6.94 -2.41
N GLU A 111 4.56 7.45 -2.77
CA GLU A 111 5.23 7.15 -4.03
C GLU A 111 5.61 5.67 -4.14
N PHE A 112 6.09 5.07 -3.06
CA PHE A 112 6.41 3.65 -3.01
C PHE A 112 5.17 2.78 -3.25
N ALA A 113 4.06 3.06 -2.57
CA ALA A 113 2.80 2.36 -2.78
C ALA A 113 2.31 2.47 -4.22
N LYS A 114 2.45 3.66 -4.83
CA LYS A 114 2.12 3.86 -6.25
C LYS A 114 2.98 2.99 -7.16
N LYS A 115 4.30 2.95 -6.95
CA LYS A 115 5.21 2.10 -7.74
C LYS A 115 4.86 0.61 -7.65
N ILE A 116 4.45 0.12 -6.47
CA ILE A 116 3.99 -1.26 -6.30
C ILE A 116 2.73 -1.51 -7.12
N VAL A 117 1.72 -0.65 -6.99
CA VAL A 117 0.45 -0.80 -7.71
C VAL A 117 0.66 -0.78 -9.22
N ASP A 118 1.50 0.15 -9.70
CA ASP A 118 1.83 0.26 -11.13
C ASP A 118 2.51 -1.01 -11.64
N GLU A 119 3.53 -1.50 -10.93
CA GLU A 119 4.22 -2.72 -11.35
C GLU A 119 3.29 -3.95 -11.38
N PHE A 120 2.42 -4.09 -10.37
CA PHE A 120 1.45 -5.19 -10.31
C PHE A 120 0.44 -5.13 -11.47
N PHE A 121 -0.02 -3.92 -11.80
CA PHE A 121 -0.92 -3.72 -12.93
C PHE A 121 -0.20 -3.97 -14.27
N GLU A 122 0.98 -3.42 -14.49
CA GLU A 122 1.74 -3.58 -15.73
C GLU A 122 2.10 -5.03 -16.02
N LYS A 123 2.53 -5.76 -14.99
CA LYS A 123 2.92 -7.18 -15.09
C LYS A 123 1.77 -8.15 -14.80
N ARG A 124 0.52 -7.69 -14.88
CA ARG A 124 -0.65 -8.55 -14.70
C ARG A 124 -0.67 -9.67 -15.75
N GLN A 125 -1.18 -10.84 -15.37
CA GLN A 125 -1.43 -11.89 -16.33
C GLN A 125 -2.49 -11.39 -17.32
N LYS A 126 -2.17 -11.40 -18.62
CA LYS A 126 -3.16 -11.10 -19.65
C LYS A 126 -4.05 -12.34 -19.78
N ALA A 127 -5.36 -12.14 -19.68
CA ALA A 127 -6.31 -13.19 -20.05
C ALA A 127 -6.01 -13.61 -21.49
N VAL A 128 -5.75 -14.90 -21.68
CA VAL A 128 -5.61 -15.53 -23.01
C VAL A 128 -7.00 -15.74 -23.58
#